data_AF-A0AAV2BZR3-F1
#
_entry.id   AF-A0AAV2BZR3-F1
#
_cell.length_a   1.000
_cell.length_b   1.000
_cell.length_c   1.000
_cell.angle_alpha   90.00
_cell.angle_beta   90.00
_cell.angle_gamma   90.00
#
_symmetry.space_group_name_H-M   'P 1'
#
loop_
_entity.id
_entity.type
_entity.pdbx_description
1 polymer ?
#
loop_
_entity_poly.entity_id
_entity_poly.type
_entity_poly.pdbx_seq_one_letter_code
_entity_poly.pdbx_strand_id
1 'polypeptide(L)' 'MPFGIASAPEIFQKRNQKLFGDIEGVEIYFDDIIIAGDNEASHDVIMSKVLERA' A
#
# COMPACT_ATOMS: atom_id res chain seq x y z
N MET A 1 0.47 -9.82 13.45
CA MET A 1 -0.93 -9.75 13.95
C MET A 1 -1.47 -11.16 14.05
N PRO A 2 -2.28 -11.49 15.06
CA PRO A 2 -3.03 -12.74 15.07
C PRO A 2 -4.13 -12.73 13.99
N PHE A 3 -4.30 -13.84 13.31
CA PHE A 3 -5.38 -14.04 12.32
C PHE A 3 -6.73 -14.24 13.02
N GLY A 4 -7.83 -13.84 12.37
CA GLY A 4 -9.19 -14.07 12.85
C GLY A 4 -9.75 -13.02 13.82
N ILE A 5 -9.01 -11.95 14.10
CA ILE A 5 -9.55 -10.79 14.85
C ILE A 5 -10.24 -9.84 13.88
N ALA A 6 -11.51 -9.53 14.13
CA ALA A 6 -12.32 -8.67 13.26
C ALA A 6 -11.72 -7.26 13.04
N SER A 7 -10.95 -6.74 13.99
CA SER A 7 -10.29 -5.43 13.89
C SER A 7 -8.89 -5.48 13.25
N ALA A 8 -8.32 -6.66 13.01
CA ALA A 8 -6.98 -6.77 12.44
C ALA A 8 -6.85 -6.09 11.06
N PRO A 9 -7.82 -6.24 10.13
CA PRO A 9 -7.74 -5.58 8.82
C PRO A 9 -7.74 -4.05 8.92
N GLU A 10 -8.55 -3.48 9.81
CA GLU A 10 -8.60 -2.03 10.02
C GLU A 10 -7.29 -1.48 10.60
N ILE A 11 -6.69 -2.21 11.55
CA ILE A 11 -5.39 -1.83 12.13
C ILE A 11 -4.29 -1.94 11.07
N PHE A 12 -4.33 -2.96 10.22
CA PHE A 12 -3.34 -3.15 9.16
C PHE A 12 -3.45 -2.06 8.10
N GLN A 13 -4.68 -1.78 7.63
CA GLN A 13 -4.95 -0.69 6.71
C GLN A 13 -4.48 0.66 7.26
N LYS A 14 -4.81 1.01 8.51
CA LYS A 14 -4.32 2.27 9.13
C LYS A 14 -2.81 2.37 9.19
N ARG A 15 -2.12 1.24 9.36
CA ARG A 15 -0.66 1.21 9.42
C ARG A 15 -0.04 1.32 8.03
N ASN A 16 -0.59 0.62 7.05
CA ASN A 16 -0.18 0.71 5.65
C ASN A 16 -0.44 2.12 5.09
N GLN A 17 -1.58 2.75 5.42
CA GLN A 17 -1.88 4.13 5.01
C GLN A 17 -0.85 5.14 5.52
N LYS A 18 -0.33 4.92 6.74
CA LYS A 18 0.74 5.78 7.30
C LYS A 18 2.11 5.55 6.65
N LEU A 19 2.35 4.36 6.10
CA LEU A 19 3.64 3.99 5.53
C LEU A 19 3.73 4.34 4.04
N PHE A 20 2.65 4.13 3.29
CA PHE A 20 2.64 4.23 1.83
C PHE A 20 1.61 5.23 1.28
N GLY A 21 0.69 5.75 2.11
CA GLY A 21 -0.35 6.68 1.67
C GLY A 21 0.14 8.07 1.26
N ASP A 22 1.43 8.36 1.45
CA ASP A 22 2.10 9.56 0.95
C ASP A 22 2.71 9.36 -0.46
N ILE A 23 2.65 8.15 -1.01
CA ILE A 23 3.16 7.85 -2.35
C ILE A 23 2.03 8.09 -3.36
N GLU A 24 2.21 9.06 -4.26
CA GLU A 24 1.25 9.33 -5.34
C GLU A 24 1.11 8.11 -6.26
N GLY A 25 -0.15 7.77 -6.59
CA GLY A 25 -0.47 6.57 -7.36
C GLY A 25 -0.57 5.29 -6.54
N VAL A 26 -0.45 5.35 -5.20
CA VAL A 26 -0.65 4.21 -4.31
C VAL A 26 -1.96 4.32 -3.55
N GLU A 27 -2.81 3.31 -3.69
CA GLU A 27 -4.07 3.15 -2.96
C GLU A 27 -4.03 1.87 -2.13
N ILE A 28 -4.57 1.90 -0.93
CA ILE A 28 -4.49 0.78 0.02
C ILE A 28 -5.90 0.34 0.38
N TYR A 29 -6.18 -0.94 0.12
CA TYR A 29 -7.47 -1.54 0.37
C TYR A 29 -7.30 -2.81 1.18
N PHE A 30 -7.57 -2.72 2.49
CA PHE A 30 -7.29 -3.78 3.45
C PHE A 30 -5.85 -4.30 3.37
N ASP A 31 -5.68 -5.53 2.89
CA ASP A 31 -4.41 -6.23 2.79
C ASP A 31 -3.74 -6.00 1.42
N ASP A 32 -4.45 -5.39 0.46
CA ASP A 32 -3.96 -5.12 -0.88
C ASP A 32 -3.39 -3.69 -1.00
N ILE A 33 -2.29 -3.58 -1.74
CA ILE A 33 -1.71 -2.30 -2.17
C ILE A 33 -1.85 -2.22 -3.68
N ILE A 34 -2.59 -1.22 -4.15
CA ILE A 34 -2.85 -0.94 -5.55
C ILE A 34 -1.91 0.16 -6.00
N ILE A 35 -1.19 -0.06 -7.09
CA ILE A 35 -0.27 0.91 -7.68
C ILE A 35 -0.78 1.26 -9.08
N ALA A 36 -0.99 2.54 -9.34
CA ALA A 36 -1.48 3.07 -10.60
C ALA A 36 -0.49 4.12 -11.14
N GLY A 37 -0.16 4.00 -12.43
CA GLY A 37 0.62 4.99 -13.18
C GLY A 37 0.07 5.15 -14.58
N ASP A 38 0.33 6.29 -15.22
CA ASP A 38 -0.17 6.61 -16.56
C ASP A 38 0.46 5.74 -17.67
N ASN A 39 1.63 5.16 -17.39
CA ASN A 39 2.36 4.24 -18.25
C ASN A 39 3.25 3.30 -17.42
N GLU A 40 3.77 2.25 -18.06
CA GLU A 40 4.60 1.22 -17.42
C GLU A 40 5.81 1.81 -16.69
N ALA A 41 6.53 2.76 -17.30
CA ALA A 41 7.69 3.38 -16.66
C ALA A 41 7.32 4.16 -15.40
N SER A 42 6.21 4.91 -15.42
CA SER A 42 5.72 5.63 -14.23
C SER A 42 5.26 4.66 -13.13
N HIS A 43 4.59 3.58 -13.52
CA HIS A 43 4.17 2.52 -12.60
C HIS A 43 5.39 1.87 -11.92
N ASP A 44 6.43 1.52 -12.68
CA ASP A 44 7.63 0.86 -12.17
C ASP A 44 8.43 1.75 -11.19
N VAL A 45 8.43 3.06 -11.43
CA VAL A 45 9.02 4.03 -10.50
C VAL A 45 8.24 4.06 -9.18
N ILE A 46 6.91 4.06 -9.23
CA ILE A 46 6.07 4.05 -8.03
C ILE A 46 6.22 2.71 -7.29
N MET A 47 6.21 1.60 -8.01
CA MET A 47 6.44 0.25 -7.47
C MET A 47 7.80 0.14 -6.79
N SER A 48 8.86 0.67 -7.39
CA SER A 48 10.19 0.68 -6.77
C SER A 48 10.20 1.46 -5.46
N LYS A 49 9.55 2.63 -5.40
CA LYS A 49 9.42 3.41 -4.15
C LYS A 49 8.65 2.66 -3.06
N VAL A 50 7.59 1.94 -3.42
CA VAL A 50 6.83 1.10 -2.46
C VAL A 50 7.73 -0.01 -1.92
N LEU A 51 8.46 -0.71 -2.79
CA LEU A 51 9.36 -1.81 -2.41
C LEU A 51 10.57 -1.37 -1.58
N GLU A 52 11.14 -0.19 -1.86
CA GLU A 52 12.24 0.35 -1.06
C GLU A 52 11.83 0.74 0.37
N ARG A 53 10.54 1.01 0.58
CA ARG A 53 10.00 1.46 1.87
C ARG A 53 9.38 0.33 2.70
N ALA A 54 9.05 -0.79 2.06
CA ALA A 54 8.47 -1.99 2.68
C ALA A 54 9.50 -2.74 3.53
#